data_AF-A0A2D4T8U5-F1
#
_entry.id   AF-A0A2D4T8U5-F1
#
_cell.length_a   1.000
_cell.length_b   1.000
_cell.length_c   1.000
_cell.angle_alpha   90.00
_cell.angle_beta   90.00
_cell.angle_gamma   90.00
#
_symmetry.space_group_name_H-M   'P 1'
#
loop_
_entity.id
_entity.type
_entity.pdbx_description
1 polymer ?
#
loop_
_entity_poly.entity_id
_entity_poly.type
_entity_poly.pdbx_seq_one_letter_code
_entity_poly.pdbx_strand_id
1 'polypeptide(L)'
;MFRGVQHINLDAKGRMAVPSRQRELLSVLSEGHIVLTVDTQTTCLALYPLPEWERIERDVQALPALNPAVKRFQRLVLGYASDLQLDGSGRVLVPPALREYAQLEKRAVLVGQGNKLELWSEDLWQQECAAALSTDPTGELPTELMQLNL
;
A
#
# COMPACT_ATOMS: atom_id res chain seq x y z
N MET A 1 -14.28 -2.26 3.37
CA MET A 1 -13.29 -2.15 2.28
C MET A 1 -12.87 -0.69 2.11
N PHE A 2 -11.62 -0.47 1.75
CA PHE A 2 -11.01 0.84 1.52
C PHE A 2 -11.29 1.33 0.11
N ARG A 3 -11.63 2.62 -0.04
CA ARG A 3 -11.92 3.25 -1.34
C ARG A 3 -11.56 4.73 -1.33
N GLY A 4 -11.35 5.28 -2.53
CA GLY A 4 -11.17 6.70 -2.77
C GLY A 4 -9.72 7.15 -2.70
N VAL A 5 -9.48 8.39 -3.16
CA VAL A 5 -8.17 9.06 -3.18
C VAL A 5 -8.21 10.21 -2.18
N GLN A 6 -7.25 10.25 -1.26
CA GLN A 6 -7.20 11.24 -0.18
C GLN A 6 -5.82 11.86 -0.06
N HIS A 7 -5.74 13.18 -0.23
CA HIS A 7 -4.50 13.93 -0.01
C HIS A 7 -4.29 14.14 1.48
N ILE A 8 -3.08 13.83 1.93
CA ILE A 8 -2.66 13.87 3.33
C ILE A 8 -1.26 14.45 3.42
N ASN A 9 -0.87 14.85 4.63
CA ASN A 9 0.50 15.29 4.89
C ASN A 9 1.17 14.38 5.93
N LEU A 10 2.46 14.13 5.73
CA LEU A 10 3.34 13.65 6.77
C LEU A 10 3.80 14.84 7.62
N ASP A 11 3.89 14.61 8.93
CA ASP A 11 4.50 15.59 9.82
C ASP A 11 6.04 15.54 9.76
N ALA A 12 6.70 16.47 10.47
CA ALA A 12 8.17 16.56 10.49
C ALA A 12 8.89 15.31 11.02
N LYS A 13 8.17 14.39 11.70
CA LYS A 13 8.72 13.13 12.20
C LYS A 13 8.42 11.96 11.26
N GLY A 14 7.76 12.20 10.13
CA GLY A 14 7.32 11.17 9.20
C GLY A 14 6.07 10.42 9.69
N ARG A 15 5.25 11.03 10.56
CA ARG A 15 3.97 10.44 10.95
C ARG A 15 2.87 10.86 9.99
N MET A 16 2.04 9.91 9.62
CA MET A 16 0.85 10.10 8.81
C MET A 16 -0.39 10.03 9.70
N ALA A 17 -1.31 10.98 9.57
CA ALA A 17 -2.64 10.86 10.14
C ALA A 17 -3.54 10.04 9.20
N VAL A 18 -4.12 8.95 9.71
CA VAL A 18 -5.07 8.15 8.95
C VAL A 18 -6.43 8.85 8.94
N PRO A 19 -7.04 9.11 7.77
CA PRO A 19 -8.33 9.77 7.70
C PRO A 19 -9.44 8.99 8.42
N SER A 20 -10.43 9.70 8.95
CA SER A 20 -11.40 9.16 9.93
C SER A 20 -12.09 7.88 9.46
N ARG A 21 -12.57 7.86 8.21
CA ARG A 21 -13.24 6.69 7.62
C ARG A 21 -12.34 5.45 7.56
N GLN A 22 -11.09 5.62 7.14
CA GLN A 22 -10.11 4.56 7.06
C GLN A 22 -9.74 4.08 8.47
N ARG A 23 -9.58 5.02 9.41
CA ARG A 23 -9.27 4.73 10.82
C ARG A 23 -10.37 3.90 11.49
N GLU A 24 -11.64 4.26 11.32
CA GLU A 24 -12.77 3.49 11.84
C GLU A 24 -12.77 2.06 11.29
N LEU A 25 -12.53 1.91 9.99
CA LEU A 25 -12.46 0.60 9.38
C LEU A 25 -11.28 -0.23 9.91
N LEU A 26 -10.10 0.36 10.05
CA LEU A 26 -8.93 -0.32 10.64
C LEU A 26 -9.16 -0.71 12.11
N SER A 27 -9.87 0.13 12.87
CA SER A 27 -10.25 -0.20 14.24
C SER A 27 -11.17 -1.43 14.30
N VAL A 28 -12.12 -1.54 13.37
CA VAL A 28 -13.05 -2.68 13.32
C VAL A 28 -12.36 -3.95 12.81
N LEU A 29 -11.46 -3.83 11.84
CA LEU A 29 -10.82 -4.99 11.20
C LEU A 29 -9.67 -5.57 12.03
N SER A 30 -8.95 -4.73 12.76
CA SER A 30 -7.69 -5.14 13.38
C SER A 30 -7.30 -4.32 14.60
N GLU A 31 -8.25 -3.64 15.25
CA GLU A 31 -7.99 -2.79 16.43
C GLU A 31 -6.89 -1.74 16.18
N GLY A 32 -6.71 -1.31 14.92
CA GLY A 32 -5.65 -0.37 14.53
C GLY A 32 -4.27 -0.99 14.30
N HIS A 33 -4.14 -2.32 14.38
CA HIS A 33 -2.94 -3.06 13.97
C HIS A 33 -2.87 -3.13 12.46
N ILE A 34 -1.77 -2.65 11.89
CA ILE A 34 -1.54 -2.61 10.45
C ILE A 34 -0.15 -3.08 10.10
N VAL A 35 0.04 -3.46 8.85
CA VAL A 35 1.36 -3.70 8.27
C VAL A 35 1.57 -2.76 7.09
N LEU A 36 2.71 -2.08 7.10
CA LEU A 36 3.21 -1.35 5.93
C LEU A 36 4.32 -2.14 5.25
N THR A 37 4.26 -2.24 3.93
CA THR A 37 5.35 -2.78 3.10
C THR A 37 5.45 -2.02 1.78
N VAL A 38 6.41 -2.36 0.93
CA VAL A 38 6.55 -1.82 -0.42
C VAL A 38 5.60 -2.51 -1.40
N ASP A 39 5.11 -1.77 -2.39
CA ASP A 39 4.58 -2.39 -3.61
C ASP A 39 5.76 -2.79 -4.52
N THR A 40 5.66 -3.92 -5.21
CA THR A 40 6.78 -4.42 -6.04
C THR A 40 6.71 -3.97 -7.50
N GLN A 41 5.59 -3.39 -7.92
CA GLN A 41 5.35 -2.94 -9.29
C GLN A 41 5.50 -1.43 -9.42
N THR A 42 5.13 -0.69 -8.37
CA THR A 42 5.16 0.78 -8.35
C THR A 42 5.90 1.30 -7.12
N THR A 43 6.42 2.52 -7.21
CA THR A 43 7.15 3.18 -6.10
C THR A 43 6.17 3.77 -5.09
N CYS A 44 5.45 2.89 -4.38
CA CYS A 44 4.52 3.26 -3.32
C CYS A 44 4.57 2.23 -2.17
N LEU A 45 3.86 2.51 -1.08
CA LEU A 45 3.69 1.58 0.02
C LEU A 45 2.30 0.96 0.02
N ALA A 46 2.21 -0.29 0.43
CA ALA A 46 0.96 -0.97 0.71
C ALA A 46 0.71 -1.04 2.23
N LEU A 47 -0.50 -0.68 2.63
CA LEU A 47 -1.01 -0.74 4.00
C LEU A 47 -2.13 -1.77 4.07
N TYR A 48 -1.93 -2.79 4.91
CA TYR A 48 -2.92 -3.83 5.18
C TYR A 48 -3.36 -3.79 6.64
N PRO A 49 -4.66 -4.02 6.94
CA PRO A 49 -5.04 -4.46 8.28
C PRO A 49 -4.38 -5.82 8.57
N LEU A 50 -3.96 -6.04 9.82
CA LEU A 50 -3.17 -7.22 10.20
C LEU A 50 -3.73 -8.57 9.69
N PRO A 51 -5.04 -8.89 9.82
CA PRO A 51 -5.58 -10.17 9.34
C PRO A 51 -5.44 -10.38 7.82
N GLU A 52 -5.51 -9.31 7.03
CA GLU A 52 -5.30 -9.40 5.58
C GLU A 52 -3.83 -9.63 5.26
N TRP A 53 -2.93 -8.98 6.00
CA TRP A 53 -1.49 -9.22 5.87
C TRP A 53 -1.12 -10.66 6.22
N GLU A 54 -1.60 -11.20 7.34
CA GLU A 54 -1.30 -12.57 7.75
C GLU A 54 -1.75 -13.62 6.72
N ARG A 55 -2.80 -13.32 5.95
CA ARG A 55 -3.20 -14.15 4.80
C ARG A 55 -2.15 -14.07 3.68
N ILE A 56 -1.77 -12.85 3.28
CA ILE A 56 -0.77 -12.61 2.23
C ILE A 56 0.58 -13.19 2.62
N GLU A 57 1.03 -12.97 3.85
CA GLU A 57 2.31 -13.46 4.36
C GLU A 57 2.40 -14.99 4.25
N ARG A 58 1.35 -15.71 4.65
CA ARG A 58 1.31 -17.17 4.49
C ARG A 58 1.43 -17.60 3.04
N ASP A 59 0.71 -16.95 2.13
CA ASP A 59 0.77 -17.24 0.70
C ASP A 59 2.19 -16.99 0.15
N VAL A 60 2.82 -15.89 0.55
CA VAL A 60 4.19 -15.54 0.13
C VAL A 60 5.25 -16.48 0.71
N GLN A 61 5.09 -16.91 1.96
CA GLN A 61 5.98 -17.89 2.61
C GLN A 61 5.85 -19.29 2.01
N ALA A 62 4.68 -19.66 1.48
CA ALA A 62 4.44 -20.95 0.84
C ALA A 62 5.07 -21.06 -0.56
N LEU A 63 5.55 -19.96 -1.15
CA LEU A 63 6.17 -19.98 -2.47
C LEU A 63 7.48 -20.79 -2.48
N PRO A 64 7.84 -21.45 -3.60
CA PRO A 64 9.07 -22.25 -3.70
C PRO A 64 10.34 -21.42 -3.48
N ALA A 65 10.89 -21.49 -2.26
CA ALA A 65 12.02 -20.66 -1.84
C ALA A 65 13.31 -20.89 -2.63
N LEU A 66 13.46 -22.00 -3.37
CA LEU A 66 14.64 -22.25 -4.22
C LEU A 66 14.65 -21.38 -5.49
N ASN A 67 13.52 -20.82 -5.89
CA ASN A 67 13.46 -19.93 -7.06
C ASN A 67 14.08 -18.56 -6.71
N PRO A 68 15.13 -18.10 -7.40
CA PRO A 68 15.75 -16.80 -7.13
C PRO A 68 14.79 -15.60 -7.25
N ALA A 69 13.78 -15.68 -8.13
CA ALA A 69 12.75 -14.64 -8.25
C ALA A 69 11.86 -14.58 -7.02
N VAL A 70 11.45 -15.73 -6.48
CA VAL A 70 10.69 -15.83 -5.22
C VAL A 70 11.50 -15.25 -4.06
N LYS A 71 12.79 -15.60 -3.93
CA LYS A 71 13.64 -15.02 -2.87
C LYS A 71 13.73 -13.49 -2.96
N ARG A 72 13.84 -12.92 -4.17
CA ARG A 72 13.87 -11.47 -4.36
C ARG A 72 12.54 -10.84 -3.95
N PHE A 73 11.42 -11.42 -4.39
CA PHE A 73 10.09 -10.96 -4.02
C PHE A 73 9.86 -11.01 -2.50
N GLN A 74 10.19 -12.12 -1.84
CA GLN A 74 10.10 -12.26 -0.39
C GLN A 74 10.96 -11.21 0.34
N ARG A 75 12.18 -10.93 -0.11
CA ARG A 75 13.03 -9.88 0.48
C ARG A 75 12.41 -8.49 0.37
N LEU A 76 11.76 -8.19 -0.75
CA LEU A 76 11.08 -6.91 -0.92
C LEU A 76 9.82 -6.85 -0.05
N VAL A 77 8.91 -7.80 -0.22
CA VAL A 77 7.59 -7.74 0.44
C VAL A 77 7.66 -8.04 1.93
N LEU A 78 8.31 -9.13 2.34
CA LEU A 78 8.43 -9.48 3.76
C LEU A 78 9.55 -8.70 4.45
N GLY A 79 10.65 -8.41 3.75
CA GLY A 79 11.78 -7.71 4.35
C GLY A 79 11.51 -6.23 4.65
N TYR A 80 10.61 -5.57 3.90
CA TYR A 80 10.15 -4.22 4.21
C TYR A 80 8.89 -4.19 5.08
N ALA A 81 8.22 -5.33 5.30
CA ALA A 81 7.03 -5.40 6.13
C ALA A 81 7.33 -4.92 7.55
N SER A 82 6.51 -3.98 8.02
CA SER A 82 6.64 -3.39 9.35
C SER A 82 5.29 -3.41 10.05
N ASP A 83 5.22 -4.11 11.18
CA ASP A 83 4.06 -4.08 12.08
C ASP A 83 3.97 -2.74 12.79
N LEU A 84 2.80 -2.10 12.69
CA LEU A 84 2.56 -0.78 13.22
C LEU A 84 1.19 -0.72 13.90
N GLN A 85 1.07 0.19 14.86
CA GLN A 85 -0.18 0.45 15.57
C GLN A 85 -0.55 1.91 15.41
N LEU A 86 -1.82 2.19 15.09
CA LEU A 86 -2.34 3.55 15.14
C LEU A 86 -2.30 4.08 16.59
N ASP A 87 -1.75 5.27 16.78
CA ASP A 87 -1.79 5.94 18.08
C ASP A 87 -3.22 6.40 18.45
N GLY A 88 -3.43 6.87 19.68
CA GLY A 88 -4.76 7.33 20.14
C GLY A 88 -5.33 8.52 19.35
N SER A 89 -4.51 9.19 18.52
CA SER A 89 -4.96 10.23 17.58
C SER A 89 -5.17 9.71 16.15
N GLY A 90 -4.96 8.42 15.90
CA GLY A 90 -5.08 7.78 14.60
C GLY A 90 -3.89 8.03 13.68
N ARG A 91 -2.70 8.31 14.23
CA ARG A 91 -1.47 8.48 13.44
C ARG A 91 -0.62 7.22 13.47
N VAL A 92 0.18 7.04 12.43
CA VAL A 92 1.22 6.02 12.37
C VAL A 92 2.55 6.66 11.99
N LEU A 93 3.64 6.20 12.60
CA LEU A 93 5.00 6.56 12.18
C LEU A 93 5.39 5.70 10.98
N VAL A 94 5.67 6.32 9.83
CA VAL A 94 6.15 5.58 8.66
C VAL A 94 7.66 5.36 8.81
N PRO A 95 8.13 4.09 8.85
CA PRO A 95 9.55 3.77 8.99
C PRO A 95 10.43 4.49 7.95
N PRO A 96 11.65 4.94 8.31
CA PRO A 96 12.52 5.67 7.39
C PRO A 96 12.79 4.96 6.07
N ALA A 97 13.07 3.65 6.11
CA ALA A 97 13.34 2.86 4.90
C ALA A 97 12.15 2.81 3.93
N LEU A 98 10.93 2.75 4.47
CA LEU A 98 9.70 2.79 3.68
C LEU A 98 9.45 4.19 3.10
N ARG A 99 9.74 5.25 3.87
CA ARG A 99 9.65 6.63 3.36
C ARG A 99 10.65 6.88 2.23
N GLU A 100 11.87 6.39 2.38
CA GLU A 100 12.91 6.49 1.35
C GLU A 100 12.48 5.74 0.09
N TYR A 101 12.01 4.49 0.23
CA TYR A 101 11.52 3.71 -0.90
C TYR A 101 10.43 4.43 -1.69
N ALA A 102 9.38 4.89 -1.01
CA ALA A 102 8.22 5.53 -1.64
C ALA A 102 8.39 7.04 -1.89
N GLN A 103 9.60 7.57 -1.68
CA GLN A 103 9.93 9.00 -1.86
C GLN A 103 8.96 9.93 -1.12
N LEU A 104 8.57 9.53 0.10
CA LEU A 104 7.61 10.26 0.92
C LEU A 104 8.28 11.45 1.59
N GLU A 105 7.87 12.65 1.16
CA GLU A 105 8.22 13.91 1.79
C GLU A 105 7.05 14.43 2.67
N LYS A 106 6.55 15.64 2.38
CA LYS A 106 5.46 16.26 3.13
C LYS A 106 4.10 15.88 2.59
N ARG A 107 3.90 15.90 1.26
CA ARG A 107 2.60 15.65 0.63
C ARG A 107 2.52 14.21 0.15
N ALA A 108 1.44 13.54 0.52
CA ALA A 108 1.20 12.16 0.17
C ALA A 108 -0.26 11.94 -0.19
N VAL A 109 -0.52 10.82 -0.85
CA VAL A 109 -1.85 10.42 -1.27
C VAL A 109 -2.12 9.02 -0.76
N LEU A 110 -3.25 8.86 -0.10
CA LEU A 110 -3.75 7.57 0.36
C LEU A 110 -4.85 7.11 -0.59
N VAL A 111 -4.66 5.94 -1.21
CA VAL A 111 -5.57 5.39 -2.23
C VAL A 111 -6.15 4.07 -1.74
N GLY A 112 -7.47 3.96 -1.69
CA GLY A 112 -8.14 2.74 -1.28
C GLY A 112 -8.36 1.76 -2.43
N GLN A 113 -7.82 0.55 -2.30
CA GLN A 113 -7.83 -0.52 -3.30
C GLN A 113 -8.57 -1.77 -2.79
N GLY A 114 -9.72 -1.57 -2.13
CA GLY A 114 -10.54 -2.68 -1.62
C GLY A 114 -10.02 -3.24 -0.28
N ASN A 115 -9.12 -4.22 -0.33
CA ASN A 115 -8.58 -4.88 0.86
C ASN A 115 -7.38 -4.15 1.48
N LYS A 116 -6.74 -3.25 0.72
CA LYS A 116 -5.58 -2.46 1.14
C LYS A 116 -5.77 -0.96 0.92
N LEU A 117 -4.91 -0.19 1.56
CA LEU A 117 -4.63 1.19 1.18
C LEU A 117 -3.24 1.24 0.54
N GLU A 118 -3.04 2.13 -0.41
CA GLU A 118 -1.72 2.47 -0.92
C GLU A 118 -1.35 3.88 -0.46
N LEU A 119 -0.08 4.06 -0.11
CA LEU A 119 0.47 5.34 0.30
C LEU A 119 1.54 5.76 -0.70
N TRP A 120 1.28 6.89 -1.35
CA TRP A 120 2.08 7.43 -2.43
C TRP A 120 2.66 8.79 -2.05
N SER A 121 3.83 9.12 -2.59
CA SER A 121 4.19 10.53 -2.77
C SER A 121 3.20 11.17 -3.74
N GLU A 122 2.82 12.42 -3.49
CA GLU A 122 1.86 13.15 -4.36
C GLU A 122 2.37 13.22 -5.81
N ASP A 123 3.66 13.44 -6.01
CA ASP A 123 4.25 13.54 -7.36
C ASP A 123 4.24 12.20 -8.10
N LEU A 124 4.58 11.11 -7.41
CA LEU A 124 4.56 9.76 -8.00
C LEU A 124 3.13 9.33 -8.34
N TRP A 125 2.16 9.66 -7.50
CA TRP A 125 0.75 9.37 -7.80
C TRP A 125 0.24 10.11 -9.04
N GLN A 126 0.62 11.38 -9.20
CA GLN A 126 0.26 12.16 -10.39
C GLN A 126 0.88 11.58 -11.66
N GLN A 127 2.15 11.16 -11.58
CA GLN A 127 2.83 10.49 -12.69
C GLN A 127 2.16 9.16 -13.06
N GLU A 128 1.81 8.35 -12.06
CA GLU A 128 1.11 7.07 -12.26
C GLU A 128 -0.26 7.30 -12.94
N CYS A 129 -1.05 8.25 -12.46
CA CYS A 129 -2.33 8.61 -13.07
C CYS A 129 -2.17 9.10 -14.52
N ALA A 130 -1.17 9.93 -14.81
CA ALA A 130 -0.90 10.42 -16.16
C ALA A 130 -0.46 9.28 -17.10
N ALA A 131 0.39 8.38 -16.63
CA ALA A 131 0.82 7.19 -17.37
C ALA A 131 -0.38 6.28 -17.68
N ALA A 132 -1.24 6.02 -16.69
CA ALA A 132 -2.43 5.19 -16.85
C ALA A 132 -3.43 5.77 -17.87
N LEU A 133 -3.57 7.10 -17.92
CA LEU A 133 -4.47 7.79 -18.86
C LEU A 133 -3.87 7.97 -20.27
N SER A 134 -2.55 7.91 -20.41
CA SER A 134 -1.85 8.08 -21.71
C SER A 134 -1.51 6.76 -22.39
N THR A 135 -1.61 5.64 -21.68
CA THR A 135 -1.44 4.31 -22.26
C THR A 135 -2.55 4.09 -23.28
N ASP A 136 -2.16 3.78 -24.53
CA ASP A 136 -3.09 3.59 -25.64
C ASP A 136 -4.13 2.52 -25.26
N PRO A 137 -5.44 2.86 -25.18
CA PRO A 137 -6.48 1.88 -24.82
C PRO A 137 -6.63 0.77 -25.87
N THR A 138 -5.90 0.84 -26.99
CA THR A 138 -5.85 -0.21 -28.02
C THR A 138 -4.84 -1.33 -27.74
N GLY A 139 -4.03 -1.24 -26.67
CA GLY A 139 -3.31 -2.41 -26.17
C GLY A 139 -4.30 -3.52 -25.76
N GLU A 140 -3.96 -4.79 -25.98
CA GLU A 140 -4.77 -5.91 -25.52
C GLU A 140 -5.00 -5.79 -24.01
N LEU A 141 -6.21 -5.42 -23.62
CA LEU A 141 -6.61 -5.43 -22.22
C LEU A 141 -6.46 -6.86 -21.70
N PRO A 142 -5.94 -7.07 -20.49
CA PRO A 142 -5.91 -8.39 -19.87
C PRO A 142 -7.28 -9.06 -19.94
N THR A 143 -7.29 -10.37 -20.21
CA THR A 143 -8.52 -11.16 -20.40
C THR A 143 -9.46 -11.02 -19.19
N GLU A 144 -8.87 -10.85 -18.00
CA GLU A 144 -9.55 -10.64 -16.73
C GLU A 144 -10.42 -9.37 -16.74
N LEU A 145 -9.96 -8.29 -17.38
CA LEU A 145 -10.74 -7.05 -17.50
C LEU A 145 -11.92 -7.23 -18.47
N MET A 146 -11.74 -8.03 -19.52
CA MET A 146 -12.80 -8.31 -20.50
C MET A 146 -13.92 -9.19 -19.91
N GLN A 147 -13.62 -9.95 -18.85
CA GLN A 147 -14.58 -10.84 -18.17
C GLN A 147 -15.37 -10.14 -17.05
N LEU A 148 -15.08 -8.87 -16.75
CA LEU A 148 -15.83 -8.12 -15.74
C LEU A 148 -17.20 -7.74 -16.28
N ASN A 149 -18.25 -8.31 -15.68
CA ASN A 149 -19.61 -7.80 -15.82
C ASN A 149 -19.78 -6.63 -14.86
N LEU A 150 -19.64 -5.40 -15.37
CA LEU A 150 -19.89 -4.16 -14.63
C LEU A 150 -21.39 -3.81 -14.61
#